data_AF-A0A059Q9P6-F1
#
_entry.id   AF-A0A059Q9P6-F1
#
_cell.length_a   1.000
_cell.length_b   1.000
_cell.length_c   1.000
_cell.angle_alpha   90.00
_cell.angle_beta   90.00
_cell.angle_gamma   90.00
#
_symmetry.space_group_name_H-M   'P 1'
#
loop_
_entity.id
_entity.type
_entity.pdbx_description
1 polymer ?
#
loop_
_entity_poly.entity_id
_entity_poly.type
_entity_poly.pdbx_seq_one_letter_code
_entity_poly.pdbx_strand_id
1 'polypeptide(L)'
;MRKKTLLLCLPLLFTGNALADAGGYQLEQVLVMSRHNLRAPLANNGSVLAQSTPKAWPAWETPGGQLTTKGGVLEVYMGHYFNAWLKQTGLLPQEGCPTAGSVYVYANSLQRTVATAQFFSNGAFPGCDVSVHHQDKMGEMDPTFNPIITDTSEAFNQQALAAMNAALGSLKLDASYQQLAKIIDYKDSAACKTDKHCDLTKEASVMSAVPGKEPGVTGPLRVGNSLVDAFMLQYYEGFP
;
A
#
# COMPACT_ATOMS: atom_id res chain seq x y z
N MET A 1 60.86 -41.04 -4.67
CA MET A 1 60.15 -40.08 -3.81
C MET A 1 58.95 -39.53 -4.58
N ARG A 2 57.72 -39.92 -4.21
CA ARG A 2 56.48 -39.43 -4.86
C ARG A 2 56.13 -38.05 -4.30
N LYS A 3 56.24 -36.99 -5.11
CA LYS A 3 55.66 -35.68 -4.79
C LYS A 3 54.15 -35.77 -5.02
N LYS A 4 53.35 -35.66 -3.95
CA LYS A 4 51.90 -35.52 -4.01
C LYS A 4 51.59 -34.07 -4.37
N THR A 5 51.05 -33.83 -5.56
CA THR A 5 50.50 -32.53 -5.93
C THR A 5 49.12 -32.41 -5.30
N LEU A 6 48.97 -31.48 -4.37
CA LEU A 6 47.71 -31.19 -3.71
C LEU A 6 46.91 -30.23 -4.63
N LEU A 7 45.81 -30.72 -5.20
CA LEU A 7 44.85 -29.89 -5.92
C LEU A 7 44.04 -29.12 -4.88
N LEU A 8 44.24 -27.79 -4.79
CA LEU A 8 43.35 -26.92 -4.03
C LEU A 8 42.13 -26.60 -4.90
N CYS A 9 41.04 -27.33 -4.70
CA CYS A 9 39.72 -26.89 -5.15
C CYS A 9 39.27 -25.76 -4.22
N LEU A 10 39.56 -24.51 -4.60
CA LEU A 10 38.86 -23.36 -4.04
C LEU A 10 37.43 -23.40 -4.61
N PRO A 11 36.37 -23.49 -3.78
CA PRO A 11 35.04 -23.20 -4.28
C PRO A 11 35.00 -21.69 -4.48
N LEU A 12 35.31 -21.25 -5.70
CA LEU A 12 34.78 -19.98 -6.19
C LEU A 12 33.26 -20.13 -6.13
N LEU A 13 32.67 -19.60 -5.07
CA LEU A 13 31.27 -19.22 -5.04
C LEU A 13 31.12 -18.11 -6.09
N PHE A 14 30.97 -18.52 -7.35
CA PHE A 14 30.33 -17.71 -8.35
C PHE A 14 28.93 -17.43 -7.81
N THR A 15 28.73 -16.24 -7.24
CA THR A 15 27.42 -15.60 -7.25
C THR A 15 27.14 -15.22 -8.71
N GLY A 16 26.91 -16.24 -9.54
CA GLY A 16 26.33 -16.05 -10.85
C GLY A 16 24.94 -15.54 -10.60
N ASN A 17 24.73 -14.24 -10.79
CA ASN A 17 23.40 -13.76 -11.14
C ASN A 17 23.06 -14.49 -12.42
N ALA A 18 22.26 -15.56 -12.32
CA ALA A 18 21.59 -16.15 -13.44
C ALA A 18 20.59 -15.10 -13.95
N LEU A 19 21.12 -14.11 -14.67
CA LEU A 19 20.33 -13.25 -15.51
C LEU A 19 19.76 -14.17 -16.56
N ALA A 20 18.43 -14.29 -16.57
CA ALA A 20 17.74 -14.81 -17.74
C ALA A 20 18.34 -14.08 -18.95
N ASP A 21 18.91 -14.84 -19.89
CA ASP A 21 19.35 -14.30 -21.16
C ASP A 21 18.12 -13.63 -21.77
N ALA A 22 18.12 -12.30 -21.79
CA ALA A 22 17.01 -11.54 -22.31
C ALA A 22 16.86 -11.74 -23.83
N GLY A 23 17.65 -12.62 -24.46
CA GLY A 23 17.49 -12.98 -25.88
C GLY A 23 17.74 -11.80 -26.80
N GLY A 24 18.59 -10.86 -26.38
CA GLY A 24 18.82 -9.59 -27.08
C GLY A 24 17.74 -8.53 -26.88
N TYR A 25 16.78 -8.72 -25.97
CA TYR A 25 15.80 -7.68 -25.64
C TYR A 25 16.44 -6.56 -24.80
N GLN A 26 16.13 -5.31 -25.15
CA GLN A 26 16.55 -4.11 -24.45
C GLN A 26 15.33 -3.42 -23.84
N LEU A 27 15.42 -3.03 -22.56
CA LEU A 27 14.38 -2.23 -21.92
C LEU A 27 14.50 -0.78 -22.39
N GLU A 28 13.40 -0.22 -22.89
CA GLU A 28 13.35 1.15 -23.44
C GLU A 28 12.60 2.13 -22.55
N GLN A 29 11.62 1.67 -21.77
CA GLN A 29 10.79 2.53 -20.91
C GLN A 29 10.16 1.73 -19.77
N VAL A 30 9.92 2.40 -18.63
CA VAL A 30 9.17 1.85 -17.51
C VAL A 30 8.16 2.86 -17.01
N LEU A 31 6.94 2.39 -16.72
CA LEU A 31 5.94 3.11 -15.96
C LEU A 31 5.69 2.34 -14.65
N VAL A 32 5.77 3.04 -13.53
CA VAL A 32 5.52 2.47 -12.20
C VAL A 32 4.26 3.09 -11.61
N MET A 33 3.21 2.29 -11.47
CA MET A 33 2.05 2.66 -10.68
C MET A 33 2.27 2.15 -9.24
N SER A 34 2.68 3.05 -8.35
CA SER A 34 3.01 2.70 -6.97
C SER A 34 1.89 3.07 -5.98
N ARG A 35 1.75 2.26 -4.94
CA ARG A 35 0.99 2.63 -3.74
C ARG A 35 1.92 3.37 -2.78
N HIS A 36 1.39 4.30 -1.99
CA HIS A 36 2.14 4.85 -0.86
C HIS A 36 2.66 3.75 0.08
N ASN A 37 3.78 3.98 0.74
CA ASN A 37 4.34 3.04 1.72
C ASN A 37 3.62 3.17 3.10
N LEU A 38 4.24 2.63 4.15
CA LEU A 38 3.68 2.47 5.50
C LEU A 38 3.20 3.79 6.12
N ARG A 39 1.94 3.80 6.52
CA ARG A 39 1.24 4.96 7.10
C ARG A 39 0.61 4.64 8.44
N ALA A 40 0.35 5.66 9.25
CA ALA A 40 -0.49 5.51 10.43
C ALA A 40 -1.97 5.25 10.02
N PRO A 41 -2.71 4.42 10.78
CA PRO A 41 -4.15 4.21 10.58
C PRO A 41 -4.96 5.43 11.02
N LEU A 42 -6.21 5.52 10.56
CA LEU A 42 -7.18 6.54 11.00
C LEU A 42 -7.90 6.05 12.27
N ALA A 43 -7.22 6.12 13.41
CA ALA A 43 -7.68 5.58 14.70
C ALA A 43 -8.20 6.66 15.68
N ASN A 44 -8.79 7.74 15.17
CA ASN A 44 -9.32 8.84 16.01
C ASN A 44 -10.63 8.47 16.74
N ASN A 45 -10.97 9.24 17.77
CA ASN A 45 -12.24 9.08 18.50
C ASN A 45 -13.44 9.18 17.54
N GLY A 46 -14.38 8.24 17.65
CA GLY A 46 -15.51 8.13 16.73
C GLY A 46 -15.22 7.36 15.43
N SER A 47 -13.97 6.97 15.17
CA SER A 47 -13.63 6.09 14.05
C SER A 47 -14.23 4.70 14.23
N VAL A 48 -14.34 3.97 13.11
CA VAL A 48 -14.72 2.54 13.11
C VAL A 48 -13.82 1.73 14.04
N LEU A 49 -12.51 2.03 14.09
CA LEU A 49 -11.55 1.35 14.97
C LEU A 49 -11.91 1.55 16.44
N ALA A 50 -12.15 2.81 16.84
CA ALA A 50 -12.47 3.14 18.23
C ALA A 50 -13.82 2.57 18.68
N GLN A 51 -14.79 2.45 17.78
CA GLN A 51 -16.12 1.93 18.10
C GLN A 51 -16.20 0.41 18.14
N SER A 52 -15.27 -0.30 17.49
CA SER A 52 -15.34 -1.75 17.27
C SER A 52 -14.64 -2.60 18.34
N THR A 53 -14.03 -1.99 19.36
CA THR A 53 -13.37 -2.72 20.43
C THR A 53 -13.37 -1.92 21.74
N PRO A 54 -13.47 -2.56 22.92
CA PRO A 54 -13.19 -1.89 24.19
C PRO A 54 -11.69 -1.67 24.43
N LYS A 55 -10.81 -2.26 23.61
CA LYS A 55 -9.35 -2.21 23.79
C LYS A 55 -8.79 -0.84 23.36
N ALA A 56 -7.69 -0.44 24.00
CA ALA A 56 -6.94 0.73 23.57
C ALA A 56 -6.15 0.41 22.28
N TRP A 57 -6.18 1.33 21.32
CA TRP A 57 -5.30 1.28 20.16
C TRP A 57 -3.90 1.79 20.52
N PRO A 58 -2.82 1.15 20.05
CA PRO A 58 -1.47 1.67 20.22
C PRO A 58 -1.36 3.09 19.65
N ALA A 59 -0.65 3.96 20.38
CA ALA A 59 -0.39 5.32 19.92
C ALA A 59 0.67 5.30 18.81
N TRP A 60 0.39 6.02 17.74
CA TRP A 60 1.33 6.26 16.65
C TRP A 60 1.98 7.63 16.83
N GLU A 61 3.29 7.73 16.62
CA GLU A 61 3.99 9.02 16.62
C GLU A 61 3.59 9.89 15.42
N THR A 62 3.16 9.25 14.34
CA THR A 62 2.74 9.88 13.09
C THR A 62 1.23 10.14 13.08
N PRO A 63 0.76 11.34 12.65
CA PRO A 63 -0.66 11.60 12.50
C PRO A 63 -1.38 10.61 11.56
N GLY A 64 -2.63 10.30 11.85
CA GLY A 64 -3.41 9.34 11.08
C GLY A 64 -3.46 9.67 9.58
N GLY A 65 -3.19 8.66 8.75
CA GLY A 65 -3.20 8.79 7.30
C GLY A 65 -1.92 9.39 6.69
N GLN A 66 -0.93 9.77 7.50
CA GLN A 66 0.39 10.21 7.05
C GLN A 66 1.40 9.06 7.01
N LEU A 67 2.41 9.20 6.14
CA LEU A 67 3.52 8.24 6.04
C LEU A 67 4.38 8.27 7.30
N THR A 68 4.74 7.10 7.82
CA THR A 68 5.66 7.02 8.98
C THR A 68 7.11 7.19 8.55
N THR A 69 7.97 7.55 9.50
CA THR A 69 9.43 7.59 9.26
C THR A 69 9.94 6.24 8.76
N LYS A 70 9.48 5.14 9.34
CA LYS A 70 9.82 3.79 8.88
C LYS A 70 9.33 3.53 7.46
N GLY A 71 8.13 4.00 7.11
CA GLY A 71 7.63 3.97 5.72
C GLY A 71 8.55 4.69 4.75
N GLY A 72 9.10 5.83 5.13
CA GLY A 72 10.13 6.52 4.34
C GLY A 72 11.40 5.71 4.16
N VAL A 73 11.92 5.09 5.22
CA VAL A 73 13.12 4.21 5.15
C VAL A 73 12.88 3.01 4.25
N LEU A 74 11.72 2.34 4.37
CA LEU A 74 11.34 1.23 3.50
C LEU A 74 11.30 1.66 2.04
N GLU A 75 10.80 2.87 1.76
CA GLU A 75 10.71 3.39 0.40
C GLU A 75 12.08 3.79 -0.18
N VAL A 76 13.02 4.26 0.65
CA VAL A 76 14.42 4.45 0.23
C VAL A 76 15.03 3.14 -0.24
N TYR A 77 14.78 2.03 0.48
CA TYR A 77 15.26 0.71 0.04
C TYR A 77 14.62 0.27 -1.28
N MET A 78 13.33 0.54 -1.47
CA MET A 78 12.65 0.28 -2.74
C MET A 78 13.26 1.10 -3.88
N GLY A 79 13.52 2.39 -3.66
CA GLY A 79 14.19 3.26 -4.63
C GLY A 79 15.59 2.76 -4.98
N HIS A 80 16.39 2.39 -3.99
CA HIS A 80 17.74 1.85 -4.20
C HIS A 80 17.73 0.56 -5.03
N TYR A 81 16.84 -0.37 -4.69
CA TYR A 81 16.64 -1.58 -5.48
C TYR A 81 16.25 -1.25 -6.93
N PHE A 82 15.32 -0.30 -7.11
CA PHE A 82 14.85 0.08 -8.43
C PHE A 82 15.95 0.72 -9.28
N ASN A 83 16.81 1.55 -8.68
CA ASN A 83 17.99 2.08 -9.36
C ASN A 83 18.92 0.98 -9.84
N ALA A 84 19.24 0.01 -8.96
CA ALA A 84 20.12 -1.10 -9.31
C ALA A 84 19.54 -1.94 -10.47
N TRP A 85 18.24 -2.22 -10.42
CA TRP A 85 17.55 -2.94 -11.50
C TRP A 85 17.56 -2.16 -12.82
N LEU A 86 17.28 -0.86 -12.80
CA LEU A 86 17.29 -0.01 -14.00
C LEU A 86 18.68 0.17 -14.62
N LYS A 87 19.73 0.18 -13.80
CA LYS A 87 21.11 0.14 -14.28
C LYS A 87 21.45 -1.21 -14.90
N GLN A 88 21.02 -2.29 -14.26
CA GLN A 88 21.26 -3.65 -14.77
C GLN A 88 20.61 -3.88 -16.13
N THR A 89 19.43 -3.30 -16.38
CA THR A 89 18.74 -3.38 -17.67
C THR A 89 19.28 -2.40 -18.71
N GLY A 90 20.24 -1.54 -18.34
CA GLY A 90 20.80 -0.51 -19.22
C GLY A 90 19.89 0.68 -19.47
N LEU A 91 18.75 0.79 -18.78
CA LEU A 91 17.84 1.94 -18.93
C LEU A 91 18.41 3.21 -18.28
N LEU A 92 19.18 3.05 -17.20
CA LEU A 92 19.92 4.13 -16.55
C LEU A 92 21.43 4.03 -16.78
N PRO A 93 22.16 5.16 -16.76
CA PRO A 93 23.61 5.13 -16.77
C PRO A 93 24.16 4.41 -15.54
N GLN A 94 25.27 3.69 -15.70
CA GLN A 94 25.89 2.94 -14.59
C GLN A 94 26.34 3.86 -13.45
N GLU A 95 26.78 5.06 -13.78
CA GLU A 95 27.27 6.07 -12.84
C GLU A 95 26.58 7.42 -13.06
N GLY A 96 26.54 8.23 -12.01
CA GLY A 96 25.95 9.56 -12.05
C GLY A 96 24.42 9.56 -12.05
N CYS A 97 23.87 10.72 -12.43
CA CYS A 97 22.44 10.99 -12.42
C CYS A 97 21.77 10.58 -13.75
N PRO A 98 20.46 10.27 -13.73
CA PRO A 98 19.69 10.11 -14.96
C PRO A 98 19.79 11.36 -15.83
N THR A 99 19.67 11.18 -17.14
CA THR A 99 19.59 12.29 -18.09
C THR A 99 18.44 13.22 -17.69
N ALA A 100 18.65 14.53 -17.72
CA ALA A 100 17.61 15.50 -17.39
C ALA A 100 16.33 15.24 -18.20
N GLY A 101 15.19 15.18 -17.52
CA GLY A 101 13.88 14.90 -18.13
C GLY A 101 13.59 13.43 -18.47
N SER A 102 14.53 12.49 -18.25
CA SER A 102 14.29 11.06 -18.48
C SER A 102 13.50 10.37 -17.35
N VAL A 103 13.42 11.01 -16.19
CA VAL A 103 12.65 10.55 -15.03
C VAL A 103 11.58 11.58 -14.72
N TYR A 104 10.33 11.13 -14.66
CA TYR A 104 9.19 11.94 -14.26
C TYR A 104 8.47 11.26 -13.11
N VAL A 105 8.40 11.92 -11.96
CA VAL A 105 7.75 11.40 -10.75
C VAL A 105 6.52 12.22 -10.47
N TYR A 106 5.35 11.59 -10.50
CA TYR A 106 4.07 12.24 -10.26
C TYR A 106 3.32 11.51 -9.16
N ALA A 107 2.90 12.27 -8.15
CA ALA A 107 2.16 11.78 -7.00
C ALA A 107 0.82 12.49 -6.88
N ASN A 108 -0.14 11.82 -6.27
CA ASN A 108 -1.31 12.48 -5.73
C ASN A 108 -0.90 13.51 -4.64
N SER A 109 -1.75 14.47 -4.36
CA SER A 109 -1.45 15.63 -3.50
C SER A 109 -1.78 15.39 -2.03
N LEU A 110 -1.63 14.15 -1.57
CA LEU A 110 -1.73 13.79 -0.16
C LEU A 110 -0.33 13.61 0.44
N GLN A 111 -0.15 13.96 1.71
CA GLN A 111 1.16 13.89 2.37
C GLN A 111 1.83 12.52 2.18
N ARG A 112 1.07 11.43 2.36
CA ARG A 112 1.63 10.08 2.27
C ARG A 112 2.13 9.70 0.87
N THR A 113 1.48 10.20 -0.18
CA THR A 113 1.87 9.89 -1.57
C THR A 113 3.05 10.74 -2.00
N VAL A 114 3.05 12.05 -1.69
CA VAL A 114 4.18 12.93 -1.97
C VAL A 114 5.42 12.50 -1.19
N ALA A 115 5.29 12.20 0.11
CA ALA A 115 6.41 11.74 0.92
C ALA A 115 6.98 10.41 0.41
N THR A 116 6.12 9.44 0.03
CA THR A 116 6.59 8.18 -0.57
C THR A 116 7.40 8.47 -1.84
N ALA A 117 6.86 9.29 -2.75
CA ALA A 117 7.57 9.65 -3.98
C ALA A 117 8.91 10.34 -3.71
N GLN A 118 9.00 11.21 -2.69
CA GLN A 118 10.26 11.84 -2.30
C GLN A 118 11.28 10.82 -1.77
N PHE A 119 10.88 9.92 -0.87
CA PHE A 119 11.78 8.88 -0.35
C PHE A 119 12.21 7.90 -1.44
N PHE A 120 11.31 7.53 -2.35
CA PHE A 120 11.64 6.73 -3.53
C PHE A 120 12.67 7.43 -4.40
N SER A 121 12.42 8.68 -4.80
CA SER A 121 13.33 9.48 -5.63
C SER A 121 14.69 9.65 -4.98
N ASN A 122 14.74 9.91 -3.67
CA ASN A 122 16.00 10.05 -2.93
C ASN A 122 16.76 8.73 -2.82
N GLY A 123 16.07 7.60 -2.69
CA GLY A 123 16.68 6.27 -2.68
C GLY A 123 17.16 5.83 -4.07
N ALA A 124 16.39 6.17 -5.11
CA ALA A 124 16.68 5.78 -6.49
C ALA A 124 17.71 6.70 -7.17
N PHE A 125 17.73 7.99 -6.84
CA PHE A 125 18.56 9.00 -7.51
C PHE A 125 19.26 9.90 -6.49
N PRO A 126 20.07 9.34 -5.58
CA PRO A 126 20.67 10.10 -4.49
C PRO A 126 21.57 11.22 -5.02
N GLY A 127 21.31 12.45 -4.59
CA GLY A 127 22.07 13.64 -5.00
C GLY A 127 21.71 14.19 -6.38
N CYS A 128 20.70 13.63 -7.05
CA CYS A 128 20.24 14.08 -8.36
C CYS A 128 19.06 15.03 -8.26
N ASP A 129 18.93 15.91 -9.24
CA ASP A 129 17.80 16.83 -9.35
C ASP A 129 16.60 16.14 -10.00
N VAL A 130 15.89 15.33 -9.22
CA VAL A 130 14.64 14.67 -9.62
C VAL A 130 13.50 15.20 -8.76
N SER A 131 12.70 16.09 -9.35
CA SER A 131 11.55 16.69 -8.69
C SER A 131 10.36 15.73 -8.60
N VAL A 132 9.60 15.83 -7.51
CA VAL A 132 8.30 15.17 -7.37
C VAL A 132 7.21 16.16 -7.75
N HIS A 133 6.44 15.83 -8.76
CA HIS A 133 5.30 16.61 -9.21
C HIS A 133 4.03 16.14 -8.52
N HIS A 134 3.14 17.09 -8.20
CA HIS A 134 1.79 16.85 -7.72
C HIS A 134 0.97 18.13 -7.99
N GLN A 135 -0.35 18.08 -7.82
CA GLN A 135 -1.17 19.29 -7.93
C GLN A 135 -0.77 20.30 -6.83
N ASP A 136 -0.85 21.60 -7.12
CA ASP A 136 -0.41 22.65 -6.18
C ASP A 136 -1.11 22.56 -4.81
N LYS A 137 -2.40 22.18 -4.81
CA LYS A 137 -3.22 22.13 -3.61
C LYS A 137 -3.04 20.81 -2.86
N MET A 138 -2.16 20.84 -1.86
CA MET A 138 -1.95 19.76 -0.90
C MET A 138 -3.20 19.51 -0.04
N GLY A 139 -3.45 18.24 0.26
CA GLY A 139 -4.58 17.77 1.07
C GLY A 139 -5.83 17.42 0.27
N GLU A 140 -5.86 17.72 -1.03
CA GLU A 140 -6.97 17.36 -1.93
C GLU A 140 -6.57 16.22 -2.86
N MET A 141 -7.54 15.40 -3.25
CA MET A 141 -7.31 14.33 -4.22
C MET A 141 -7.18 14.93 -5.61
N ASP A 142 -6.06 14.66 -6.27
CA ASP A 142 -5.86 14.95 -7.68
C ASP A 142 -6.79 14.07 -8.54
N PRO A 143 -7.53 14.63 -9.51
CA PRO A 143 -8.44 13.87 -10.36
C PRO A 143 -7.80 12.67 -11.06
N THR A 144 -6.51 12.72 -11.38
CA THR A 144 -5.77 11.59 -11.94
C THR A 144 -5.79 10.36 -11.03
N PHE A 145 -5.80 10.58 -9.72
CA PHE A 145 -5.70 9.54 -8.70
C PHE A 145 -6.98 9.38 -7.88
N ASN A 146 -8.02 10.18 -8.13
CA ASN A 146 -9.24 10.20 -7.33
C ASN A 146 -10.24 9.15 -7.84
N PRO A 147 -10.45 8.03 -7.12
CA PRO A 147 -11.22 6.89 -7.61
C PRO A 147 -12.74 7.09 -7.38
N ILE A 148 -13.25 8.25 -7.81
CA ILE A 148 -14.66 8.62 -7.67
C ILE A 148 -15.49 8.17 -8.86
N ILE A 149 -16.77 7.98 -8.63
CA ILE A 149 -17.74 7.73 -9.68
C ILE A 149 -18.02 9.03 -10.43
N THR A 150 -17.69 9.06 -11.72
CA THR A 150 -17.93 10.23 -12.60
C THR A 150 -19.16 10.06 -13.49
N ASP A 151 -19.64 8.83 -13.68
CA ASP A 151 -20.89 8.55 -14.39
C ASP A 151 -22.09 8.76 -13.46
N THR A 152 -23.00 9.65 -13.85
CA THR A 152 -24.19 10.03 -13.06
C THR A 152 -25.45 9.26 -13.45
N SER A 153 -25.38 8.31 -14.38
CA SER A 153 -26.54 7.60 -14.89
C SER A 153 -27.05 6.55 -13.91
N GLU A 154 -28.38 6.37 -13.87
CA GLU A 154 -29.01 5.32 -13.07
C GLU A 154 -28.61 3.92 -13.56
N ALA A 155 -28.46 3.76 -14.88
CA ALA A 155 -28.02 2.51 -15.48
C ALA A 155 -26.63 2.09 -14.97
N PHE A 156 -25.66 3.02 -14.92
CA PHE A 156 -24.36 2.75 -14.32
C PHE A 156 -24.48 2.38 -12.84
N ASN A 157 -25.26 3.14 -12.06
CA ASN A 157 -25.45 2.88 -10.64
C ASN A 157 -25.99 1.45 -10.37
N GLN A 158 -27.03 1.04 -11.11
CA GLN A 158 -27.62 -0.30 -10.99
C GLN A 158 -26.60 -1.39 -11.34
N GLN A 159 -25.83 -1.21 -12.42
CA GLN A 159 -24.79 -2.16 -12.83
C GLN A 159 -23.65 -2.25 -11.80
N ALA A 160 -23.18 -1.11 -11.29
CA ALA A 160 -22.12 -1.04 -10.30
C ALA A 160 -22.54 -1.73 -8.99
N LEU A 161 -23.74 -1.44 -8.48
CA LEU A 161 -24.26 -2.08 -7.27
C LEU A 161 -24.49 -3.58 -7.47
N ALA A 162 -25.00 -4.01 -8.62
CA ALA A 162 -25.16 -5.43 -8.92
C ALA A 162 -23.80 -6.15 -8.93
N ALA A 163 -22.77 -5.56 -9.56
CA ALA A 163 -21.42 -6.12 -9.61
C ALA A 163 -20.77 -6.17 -8.22
N MET A 164 -20.85 -5.09 -7.43
CA MET A 164 -20.30 -5.05 -6.07
C MET A 164 -20.96 -6.08 -5.14
N ASN A 165 -22.29 -6.22 -5.23
CA ASN A 165 -23.03 -7.20 -4.44
C ASN A 165 -22.74 -8.64 -4.87
N ALA A 166 -22.59 -8.90 -6.18
CA ALA A 166 -22.18 -10.20 -6.68
C ALA A 166 -20.76 -10.56 -6.21
N ALA A 167 -19.82 -9.61 -6.26
CA ALA A 167 -18.47 -9.78 -5.74
C ALA A 167 -18.48 -10.10 -4.24
N LEU A 168 -19.22 -9.33 -3.43
CA LEU A 168 -19.37 -9.62 -2.00
C LEU A 168 -19.98 -11.00 -1.74
N GLY A 169 -21.06 -11.36 -2.44
CA GLY A 169 -21.74 -12.65 -2.26
C GLY A 169 -20.87 -13.86 -2.61
N SER A 170 -19.81 -13.67 -3.41
CA SER A 170 -18.83 -14.72 -3.74
C SER A 170 -17.84 -15.00 -2.61
N LEU A 171 -17.65 -14.06 -1.68
CA LEU A 171 -16.69 -14.17 -0.58
C LEU A 171 -17.25 -15.01 0.57
N LYS A 172 -16.39 -15.75 1.25
CA LYS A 172 -16.72 -16.52 2.47
C LYS A 172 -16.00 -15.91 3.66
N LEU A 173 -16.67 -14.97 4.34
CA LEU A 173 -16.04 -14.14 5.38
C LEU A 173 -16.47 -14.49 6.81
N ASP A 174 -17.44 -15.39 7.01
CA ASP A 174 -17.99 -15.71 8.34
C ASP A 174 -16.91 -16.16 9.33
N ALA A 175 -16.00 -17.04 8.91
CA ALA A 175 -14.89 -17.48 9.75
C ALA A 175 -13.96 -16.32 10.13
N SER A 176 -13.65 -15.45 9.16
CA SER A 176 -12.83 -14.25 9.37
C SER A 176 -13.50 -13.28 10.33
N TYR A 177 -14.81 -13.04 10.19
CA TYR A 177 -15.59 -12.20 11.10
C TYR A 177 -15.66 -12.78 12.51
N GLN A 178 -15.86 -14.09 12.65
CA GLN A 178 -15.86 -14.75 13.96
C GLN A 178 -14.49 -14.66 14.64
N GLN A 179 -13.41 -14.85 13.89
CA GLN A 179 -12.05 -14.71 14.41
C GLN A 179 -11.77 -13.26 14.81
N LEU A 180 -12.09 -12.31 13.94
CA LEU A 180 -11.91 -10.88 14.20
C LEU A 180 -12.70 -10.44 15.43
N ALA A 181 -13.97 -10.83 15.55
CA ALA A 181 -14.83 -10.50 16.67
C ALA A 181 -14.27 -11.00 18.02
N LYS A 182 -13.60 -12.16 18.02
CA LYS A 182 -12.89 -12.68 19.20
C LYS A 182 -11.63 -11.88 19.51
N ILE A 183 -10.81 -11.55 18.50
CA ILE A 183 -9.57 -10.78 18.70
C ILE A 183 -9.87 -9.41 19.32
N ILE A 184 -10.95 -8.76 18.89
CA ILE A 184 -11.28 -7.38 19.29
C ILE A 184 -12.26 -7.28 20.45
N ASP A 185 -12.70 -8.39 21.05
CA ASP A 185 -13.77 -8.42 22.05
C ASP A 185 -15.01 -7.62 21.59
N TYR A 186 -15.48 -7.88 20.36
CA TYR A 186 -16.49 -7.04 19.67
C TYR A 186 -17.80 -6.90 20.46
N LYS A 187 -18.20 -7.93 21.20
CA LYS A 187 -19.42 -7.91 22.05
C LYS A 187 -19.34 -6.86 23.17
N ASP A 188 -18.15 -6.47 23.58
CA ASP A 188 -17.92 -5.48 24.61
C ASP A 188 -17.65 -4.08 24.07
N SER A 189 -17.62 -3.93 22.74
CA SER A 189 -17.40 -2.66 22.04
C SER A 189 -18.58 -1.70 22.19
N ALA A 190 -18.33 -0.42 21.93
CA ALA A 190 -19.37 0.61 21.88
C ALA A 190 -20.40 0.31 20.77
N ALA A 191 -19.96 -0.21 19.62
CA ALA A 191 -20.86 -0.62 18.53
C ALA A 191 -21.90 -1.65 19.00
N CYS A 192 -21.52 -2.62 19.85
CA CYS A 192 -22.49 -3.58 20.39
C CYS A 192 -23.28 -3.00 21.57
N LYS A 193 -22.62 -2.37 22.55
CA LYS A 193 -23.27 -1.92 23.79
C LYS A 193 -24.23 -0.75 23.56
N THR A 194 -23.85 0.19 22.72
CA THR A 194 -24.62 1.40 22.42
C THR A 194 -25.51 1.19 21.20
N ASP A 195 -24.91 0.79 20.08
CA ASP A 195 -25.60 0.79 18.77
C ASP A 195 -26.26 -0.55 18.43
N LYS A 196 -26.10 -1.57 19.29
CA LYS A 196 -26.68 -2.92 19.16
C LYS A 196 -26.18 -3.72 17.96
N HIS A 197 -25.06 -3.32 17.37
CA HIS A 197 -24.32 -4.06 16.34
C HIS A 197 -23.37 -5.07 16.99
N CYS A 198 -23.86 -6.27 17.28
CA CYS A 198 -23.15 -7.24 18.15
C CYS A 198 -22.61 -8.47 17.43
N ASP A 199 -22.92 -8.66 16.15
CA ASP A 199 -22.56 -9.88 15.43
C ASP A 199 -22.23 -9.58 13.96
N LEU A 200 -20.92 -9.49 13.67
CA LEU A 200 -20.39 -9.21 12.34
C LEU A 200 -20.83 -10.23 11.28
N THR A 201 -21.28 -11.44 11.66
CA THR A 201 -21.76 -12.45 10.69
C THR A 201 -23.24 -12.32 10.36
N LYS A 202 -24.01 -11.58 11.17
CA LYS A 202 -25.48 -11.48 11.02
C LYS A 202 -25.93 -10.17 10.40
N GLU A 203 -25.05 -9.19 10.36
CA GLU A 203 -25.31 -7.88 9.79
C GLU A 203 -24.99 -7.86 8.29
N ALA A 204 -25.81 -7.16 7.51
CA ALA A 204 -25.57 -7.00 6.08
C ALA A 204 -24.56 -5.88 5.83
N SER A 205 -23.64 -6.09 4.88
CA SER A 205 -22.85 -5.00 4.32
C SER A 205 -23.63 -4.36 3.17
N VAL A 206 -23.69 -3.03 3.14
CA VAL A 206 -24.47 -2.28 2.14
C VAL A 206 -23.53 -1.49 1.24
N MET A 207 -23.55 -1.82 -0.05
CA MET A 207 -22.75 -1.15 -1.08
C MET A 207 -23.38 0.19 -1.49
N SER A 208 -22.55 1.17 -1.82
CA SER A 208 -22.99 2.48 -2.32
C SER A 208 -22.17 2.93 -3.52
N ALA A 209 -22.83 3.43 -4.55
CA ALA A 209 -22.20 3.95 -5.76
C ALA A 209 -22.73 5.38 -6.04
N VAL A 210 -22.22 6.36 -5.30
CA VAL A 210 -22.71 7.76 -5.37
C VAL A 210 -21.80 8.60 -6.27
N PRO A 211 -22.33 9.32 -7.28
CA PRO A 211 -21.52 10.19 -8.11
C PRO A 211 -20.74 11.24 -7.29
N GLY A 212 -19.51 11.51 -7.69
CA GLY A 212 -18.59 12.39 -6.97
C GLY A 212 -17.95 11.76 -5.72
N LYS A 213 -18.24 10.50 -5.40
CA LYS A 213 -17.67 9.77 -4.27
C LYS A 213 -17.03 8.47 -4.73
N GLU A 214 -16.12 7.94 -3.91
CA GLU A 214 -15.60 6.59 -4.08
C GLU A 214 -16.74 5.56 -3.92
N PRO A 215 -16.70 4.43 -4.63
CA PRO A 215 -17.54 3.28 -4.31
C PRO A 215 -17.35 2.88 -2.85
N GLY A 216 -18.44 2.81 -2.10
CA GLY A 216 -18.43 2.67 -0.65
C GLY A 216 -19.11 1.41 -0.16
N VAL A 217 -18.84 1.08 1.10
CA VAL A 217 -19.53 0.02 1.83
C VAL A 217 -19.76 0.44 3.28
N THR A 218 -20.92 0.14 3.84
CA THR A 218 -21.21 0.20 5.27
C THR A 218 -21.45 -1.21 5.82
N GLY A 219 -21.39 -1.38 7.14
CA GLY A 219 -21.58 -2.68 7.80
C GLY A 219 -20.27 -3.47 7.99
N PRO A 220 -20.36 -4.80 8.24
CA PRO A 220 -19.25 -5.63 8.68
C PRO A 220 -18.02 -5.63 7.76
N LEU A 221 -18.19 -5.49 6.45
CA LEU A 221 -17.05 -5.44 5.52
C LEU A 221 -16.16 -4.22 5.79
N ARG A 222 -16.77 -3.06 6.08
CA ARG A 222 -16.04 -1.84 6.43
C ARG A 222 -15.31 -2.00 7.76
N VAL A 223 -15.96 -2.59 8.76
CA VAL A 223 -15.37 -2.88 10.07
C VAL A 223 -14.18 -3.81 9.92
N GLY A 224 -14.36 -4.93 9.22
CA GLY A 224 -13.34 -5.92 8.92
C GLY A 224 -12.12 -5.32 8.24
N ASN A 225 -12.34 -4.62 7.12
CA ASN A 225 -11.27 -3.95 6.39
C ASN A 225 -10.50 -2.94 7.26
N SER A 226 -11.21 -2.09 8.01
CA SER A 226 -10.58 -1.03 8.80
C SER A 226 -9.70 -1.59 9.93
N LEU A 227 -10.15 -2.65 10.61
CA LEU A 227 -9.42 -3.28 11.70
C LEU A 227 -8.21 -4.08 11.19
N VAL A 228 -8.40 -4.88 10.13
CA VAL A 228 -7.32 -5.70 9.58
C VAL A 228 -6.24 -4.83 8.92
N ASP A 229 -6.61 -3.74 8.24
CA ASP A 229 -5.64 -2.72 7.77
C ASP A 229 -4.82 -2.17 8.94
N ALA A 230 -5.47 -1.81 10.06
CA ALA A 230 -4.77 -1.31 11.24
C ALA A 230 -3.80 -2.33 11.85
N PHE A 231 -4.18 -3.62 11.92
CA PHE A 231 -3.29 -4.68 12.41
C PHE A 231 -2.10 -4.91 11.49
N MET A 232 -2.30 -4.93 10.17
CA MET A 232 -1.20 -5.05 9.21
C MET A 232 -0.23 -3.87 9.32
N LEU A 233 -0.75 -2.66 9.47
CA LEU A 233 0.09 -1.47 9.64
C LEU A 233 0.90 -1.56 10.94
N GLN A 234 0.31 -1.98 12.05
CA GLN A 234 1.04 -2.19 13.31
C GLN A 234 2.18 -3.21 13.16
N TYR A 235 1.88 -4.32 12.49
CA TYR A 235 2.89 -5.36 12.22
C TYR A 235 4.05 -4.80 11.39
N TYR A 236 3.77 -4.05 10.32
CA TYR A 236 4.81 -3.45 9.49
C TYR A 236 5.58 -2.34 10.20
N GLU A 237 4.93 -1.55 11.06
CA GLU A 237 5.61 -0.55 11.88
C GLU A 237 6.52 -1.22 12.92
N GLY A 238 6.22 -2.46 13.31
CA GLY A 238 7.03 -3.24 14.25
C GLY A 238 6.66 -2.96 15.70
N PHE A 239 5.36 -2.74 15.96
CA PHE A 239 4.85 -2.73 17.32
C PHE A 239 5.10 -4.09 18.01
N PRO A 240 5.37 -4.10 19.32
CA PRO A 240 5.63 -5.33 20.09
C PRO A 240 4.39 -6.21 20.28
#